data_AF-A0A972VDW6-F1
#
_entry.id   AF-A0A972VDW6-F1
#
_cell.length_a   1.000
_cell.length_b   1.000
_cell.length_c   1.000
_cell.angle_alpha   90.00
_cell.angle_beta   90.00
_cell.angle_gamma   90.00
#
_symmetry.space_group_name_H-M   'P 1'
#
loop_
_entity.id
_entity.type
_entity.pdbx_description
1 polymer ?
#
loop_
_entity_poly.entity_id
_entity_poly.type
_entity_poly.pdbx_seq_one_letter_code
_entity_poly.pdbx_strand_id
1 'polypeptide(L)'
;GRHCPVYTLHSMAPDGSDIIRLSYHETHEWHPSVTNDGMLVYTRWDYVDRDTNVAHHIWTCYPDGRDPRSFHGNYPDRRESRPWMEMSIRAIPGSTKYVATAAAHHGHAFGSLVMINQNKSDDRAMSQLTRLTPDVPFPEAERHIKPIADCMAYATAWPLSEDDYLCVYDADAKNHGIYLIDRFGNRELIYRDETIACLSPIPLRARAVPPVIPTKTTQTRAIMAKAGGKVEKETIAIANVYNSDFKWPEHTTVTALRIIQALPKTTPPPNKPRIGIANQTNARAVLGTVPVESDGSAYFEAPVGKAIYFQALDKDGLAIQSMRSATYVHPGEQMTCLGCHEPKRGAPTPSAVQPLALKRPPSKLQPDVDGSNPFNYVRLVQPVLDRHCVSCHQTENALDLAGVIEGKNGWTRSYNNLAEKYGFYFHVGNGAINKGVHGGSRTIAGQFGAKASPLMAYLSEKHYDVKLSEEDRYRFSLWLDCNSEFYGSYENTVAQSKGQIVHPILD
;
A
#
# COMPACT_ATOMS: atom_id res chain seq x y z
N GLY A 1 -24.30 2.05 0.82
CA GLY A 1 -23.19 1.68 1.72
C GLY A 1 -23.15 2.67 2.84
N ARG A 2 -22.79 2.23 4.06
CA ARG A 2 -22.55 3.13 5.19
C ARG A 2 -21.32 4.00 4.89
N HIS A 3 -21.35 5.28 5.28
CA HIS A 3 -20.15 6.12 5.25
C HIS A 3 -19.10 5.53 6.21
N CYS A 4 -17.94 5.14 5.70
CA CYS A 4 -16.82 4.62 6.48
C CYS A 4 -15.66 5.63 6.34
N PRO A 5 -15.49 6.57 7.29
CA PRO A 5 -14.39 7.51 7.24
C PRO A 5 -13.06 6.76 7.39
N VAL A 6 -12.04 7.17 6.63
CA VAL A 6 -10.69 6.62 6.78
C VAL A 6 -10.07 7.14 8.09
N TYR A 7 -9.54 6.23 8.89
CA TYR A 7 -8.85 6.55 10.15
C TYR A 7 -7.35 6.31 9.96
N THR A 8 -6.54 7.33 10.23
CA THR A 8 -5.09 7.26 10.18
C THR A 8 -4.47 7.74 11.50
N LEU A 9 -3.16 7.55 11.65
CA LEU A 9 -2.43 7.93 12.85
C LEU A 9 -2.35 9.45 13.03
N HIS A 10 -2.56 9.91 14.26
CA HIS A 10 -2.41 11.30 14.67
C HIS A 10 -1.67 11.38 16.01
N SER A 11 -0.94 12.48 16.23
CA SER A 11 -0.41 12.88 17.53
C SER A 11 -1.08 14.17 17.99
N MET A 12 -0.98 14.47 19.29
CA MET A 12 -1.41 15.74 19.87
C MET A 12 -0.56 16.06 21.10
N ALA A 13 -0.50 17.33 21.48
CA ALA A 13 0.09 17.75 22.74
C ALA A 13 -0.75 17.27 23.94
N PRO A 14 -0.18 17.20 25.16
CA PRO A 14 -0.90 16.74 26.35
C PRO A 14 -2.16 17.55 26.70
N ASP A 15 -2.24 18.81 26.27
CA ASP A 15 -3.39 19.71 26.45
C ASP A 15 -4.46 19.54 25.36
N GLY A 16 -4.28 18.60 24.43
CA GLY A 16 -5.18 18.36 23.29
C GLY A 16 -4.95 19.30 22.10
N SER A 17 -3.99 20.23 22.19
CA SER A 17 -3.62 21.09 21.06
C SER A 17 -2.63 20.40 20.11
N ASP A 18 -2.28 21.06 19.01
CA ASP A 18 -1.26 20.57 18.05
C ASP A 18 -1.56 19.18 17.48
N ILE A 19 -2.83 18.93 17.10
CA ILE A 19 -3.22 17.68 16.44
C ILE A 19 -2.53 17.61 15.07
N ILE A 20 -1.71 16.59 14.87
CA ILE A 20 -0.89 16.40 13.68
C ILE A 20 -1.19 15.02 13.10
N ARG A 21 -1.36 14.97 11.78
CA ARG A 21 -1.50 13.71 11.05
C ARG A 21 -0.12 13.08 10.85
N LEU A 22 0.07 11.90 11.41
CA LEU A 22 1.32 11.14 11.29
C LEU A 22 1.37 10.25 10.04
N SER A 23 0.23 10.04 9.36
CA SER A 23 0.15 9.17 8.20
C SER A 23 -0.81 9.67 7.13
N TYR A 24 -0.34 9.61 5.88
CA TYR A 24 -1.07 10.02 4.69
C TYR A 24 -1.57 8.84 3.86
N HIS A 25 -1.61 7.63 4.41
CA HIS A 25 -2.13 6.47 3.67
C HIS A 25 -3.62 6.67 3.30
N GLU A 26 -3.99 6.21 2.11
CA GLU A 26 -5.37 6.26 1.60
C GLU A 26 -6.38 5.37 2.35
N THR A 27 -5.92 4.43 3.19
CA THR A 27 -6.74 3.45 3.91
C THR A 27 -6.48 3.47 5.42
N HIS A 28 -7.20 2.61 6.12
CA HIS A 28 -7.26 2.47 7.56
C HIS A 28 -5.95 2.03 8.24
N GLU A 29 -5.59 2.73 9.32
CA GLU A 29 -4.52 2.36 10.26
C GLU A 29 -5.02 2.39 11.70
N TRP A 30 -5.01 1.24 12.38
CA TRP A 30 -5.77 1.02 13.61
C TRP A 30 -4.88 0.60 14.77
N HIS A 31 -5.39 0.87 15.98
CA HIS A 31 -4.83 0.43 17.26
C HIS A 31 -3.32 0.65 17.44
N PRO A 32 -2.81 1.89 17.27
CA PRO A 32 -1.40 2.16 17.52
C PRO A 32 -1.04 1.89 18.99
N SER A 33 0.15 1.34 19.21
CA SER A 33 0.77 1.24 20.53
C SER A 33 2.27 1.55 20.46
N VAL A 34 2.86 1.91 21.60
CA VAL A 34 4.30 2.21 21.70
C VAL A 34 5.07 0.92 21.95
N THR A 35 6.12 0.69 21.16
CA THR A 35 7.00 -0.49 21.27
C THR A 35 8.05 -0.31 22.39
N ASN A 36 8.77 -1.39 22.71
CA ASN A 36 9.80 -1.36 23.76
C ASN A 36 10.97 -0.40 23.45
N ASP A 37 11.22 -0.13 22.17
CA ASP A 37 12.26 0.77 21.67
C ASP A 37 11.76 2.18 21.36
N GLY A 38 10.49 2.49 21.68
CA GLY A 38 9.93 3.84 21.55
C GLY A 38 9.36 4.17 20.17
N MET A 39 9.30 3.21 19.25
CA MET A 39 8.59 3.33 17.98
C MET A 39 7.07 3.19 18.18
N LEU A 40 6.29 3.44 17.12
CA LEU A 40 4.88 3.09 17.05
C LEU A 40 4.72 1.76 16.30
N VAL A 41 3.81 0.91 16.75
CA VAL A 41 3.32 -0.28 16.05
C VAL A 41 1.81 -0.22 15.89
N TYR A 42 1.30 -0.60 14.73
CA TYR A 42 -0.12 -0.49 14.38
C TYR A 42 -0.49 -1.49 13.29
N THR A 43 -1.78 -1.68 13.06
CA THR A 43 -2.29 -2.43 11.92
C THR A 43 -2.58 -1.48 10.78
N ARG A 44 -2.15 -1.80 9.56
CA ARG A 44 -2.51 -1.02 8.35
C ARG A 44 -3.20 -1.91 7.35
N TRP A 45 -4.26 -1.38 6.77
CA TRP A 45 -4.89 -1.91 5.57
C TRP A 45 -4.14 -1.36 4.37
N ASP A 46 -3.53 -2.23 3.56
CA ASP A 46 -2.71 -1.79 2.44
C ASP A 46 -3.25 -2.40 1.14
N TYR A 47 -4.10 -1.66 0.43
CA TYR A 47 -4.88 -2.15 -0.72
C TYR A 47 -4.38 -1.68 -2.07
N VAL A 48 -3.27 -0.93 -2.12
CA VAL A 48 -2.78 -0.35 -3.37
C VAL A 48 -2.56 -1.45 -4.40
N ASP A 49 -3.47 -1.49 -5.38
CA ASP A 49 -3.55 -2.47 -6.44
C ASP A 49 -3.49 -3.92 -5.94
N ARG A 50 -4.03 -4.29 -4.76
CA ARG A 50 -4.00 -5.67 -4.22
C ARG A 50 -5.29 -6.15 -3.57
N ASP A 51 -5.34 -7.43 -3.22
CA ASP A 51 -6.52 -8.06 -2.61
C ASP A 51 -6.94 -7.37 -1.30
N THR A 52 -8.24 -7.05 -1.21
CA THR A 52 -8.85 -6.30 -0.09
C THR A 52 -8.87 -7.03 1.24
N ASN A 53 -8.55 -8.32 1.31
CA ASN A 53 -8.82 -9.07 2.54
C ASN A 53 -7.57 -9.53 3.28
N VAL A 54 -6.40 -9.53 2.64
CA VAL A 54 -5.23 -10.28 3.13
C VAL A 54 -3.99 -9.42 3.37
N ALA A 55 -4.17 -8.11 3.50
CA ALA A 55 -3.09 -7.15 3.73
C ALA A 55 -3.41 -6.22 4.92
N HIS A 56 -3.73 -6.83 6.06
CA HIS A 56 -4.07 -6.15 7.33
C HIS A 56 -3.12 -6.54 8.46
N HIS A 57 -1.84 -6.23 8.30
CA HIS A 57 -0.79 -6.78 9.17
C HIS A 57 -0.07 -5.68 9.94
N ILE A 58 0.90 -6.10 10.75
CA ILE A 58 1.80 -5.23 11.50
C ILE A 58 2.61 -4.27 10.63
N TRP A 59 2.59 -3.00 11.04
CA TRP A 59 3.45 -1.93 10.58
C TRP A 59 4.06 -1.18 11.76
N THR A 60 5.23 -0.59 11.54
CA THR A 60 5.85 0.32 12.51
C THR A 60 6.26 1.62 11.85
N CYS A 61 6.37 2.69 12.64
CA CYS A 61 6.92 3.97 12.22
C CYS A 61 7.53 4.70 13.42
N TYR A 62 8.28 5.76 13.15
CA TYR A 62 8.76 6.65 14.22
C TYR A 62 7.58 7.38 14.89
N PRO A 63 7.73 7.87 16.15
CA PRO A 63 6.68 8.65 16.83
C PRO A 63 6.22 9.92 16.10
N ASP A 64 7.05 10.43 15.19
CA ASP A 64 6.74 11.56 14.31
C ASP A 64 6.23 11.10 12.93
N GLY A 65 5.80 9.84 12.79
CA GLY A 65 5.15 9.31 11.60
C GLY A 65 6.08 8.97 10.44
N ARG A 66 7.39 9.20 10.59
CA ARG A 66 8.39 8.93 9.55
C ARG A 66 8.59 7.43 9.34
N ASP A 67 9.08 7.10 8.14
CA ASP A 67 9.61 5.79 7.78
C ASP A 67 8.67 4.61 8.13
N PRO A 68 7.42 4.59 7.63
CA PRO A 68 6.52 3.47 7.86
C PRO A 68 7.05 2.18 7.20
N ARG A 69 7.18 1.10 7.97
CA ARG A 69 7.73 -0.18 7.51
C ARG A 69 6.81 -1.35 7.91
N SER A 70 6.75 -2.35 7.04
CA SER A 70 6.14 -3.65 7.35
C SER A 70 7.20 -4.74 7.35
N PHE A 71 7.25 -5.51 8.42
CA PHE A 71 8.21 -6.62 8.58
C PHE A 71 7.61 -8.00 8.32
N HIS A 72 6.28 -8.11 8.31
CA HIS A 72 5.55 -9.38 8.28
C HIS A 72 4.26 -9.27 7.44
N GLY A 73 3.79 -10.39 6.88
CA GLY A 73 2.36 -10.58 6.60
C GLY A 73 1.86 -10.08 5.24
N ASN A 74 2.44 -9.02 4.69
CA ASN A 74 1.86 -8.31 3.53
C ASN A 74 1.97 -9.01 2.17
N TYR A 75 2.74 -10.10 2.05
CA TYR A 75 2.96 -10.78 0.78
C TYR A 75 2.68 -12.29 0.86
N PRO A 76 1.43 -12.69 1.16
CA PRO A 76 1.05 -14.09 1.09
C PRO A 76 1.06 -14.59 -0.35
N ASP A 77 1.33 -15.89 -0.53
CA ASP A 77 1.10 -16.57 -1.81
C ASP A 77 -0.34 -17.09 -1.92
N ARG A 78 -0.99 -17.40 -0.77
CA ARG A 78 -2.39 -17.84 -0.67
C ARG A 78 -3.08 -17.13 0.49
N ARG A 79 -4.38 -16.91 0.39
CA ARG A 79 -5.14 -16.22 1.44
C ARG A 79 -5.20 -17.05 2.72
N GLU A 80 -5.29 -18.35 2.57
CA GLU A 80 -5.48 -19.32 3.64
C GLU A 80 -4.17 -19.71 4.32
N SER A 81 -3.02 -19.21 3.86
CA SER A 81 -1.71 -19.60 4.41
C SER A 81 -1.38 -18.93 5.74
N ARG A 82 -2.15 -17.93 6.17
CA ARG A 82 -1.93 -17.13 7.39
C ARG A 82 -3.23 -16.40 7.78
N PRO A 83 -3.35 -15.79 8.97
CA PRO A 83 -4.53 -15.00 9.30
C PRO A 83 -4.67 -13.81 8.33
N TRP A 84 -5.90 -13.43 8.01
CA TRP A 84 -6.16 -12.32 7.08
C TRP A 84 -5.85 -10.95 7.69
N MET A 85 -5.89 -10.87 9.03
CA MET A 85 -5.78 -9.63 9.76
C MET A 85 -5.19 -9.83 11.15
N GLU A 86 -4.28 -8.94 11.52
CA GLU A 86 -3.62 -8.87 12.83
C GLU A 86 -3.98 -7.55 13.49
N MET A 87 -4.60 -7.60 14.67
CA MET A 87 -5.16 -6.43 15.36
C MET A 87 -4.64 -6.30 16.78
N SER A 88 -4.77 -5.09 17.34
CA SER A 88 -4.45 -4.80 18.74
C SER A 88 -3.01 -5.20 19.10
N ILE A 89 -2.09 -4.91 18.17
CA ILE A 89 -0.71 -5.37 18.24
C ILE A 89 0.02 -4.68 19.41
N ARG A 90 0.72 -5.47 20.23
CA ARG A 90 1.51 -4.99 21.36
C ARG A 90 2.87 -5.66 21.41
N ALA A 91 3.91 -4.87 21.71
CA ALA A 91 5.23 -5.41 22.02
C ALA A 91 5.19 -6.21 23.34
N ILE A 92 5.84 -7.36 23.36
CA ILE A 92 5.95 -8.19 24.56
C ILE A 92 7.08 -7.62 25.45
N PRO A 93 6.85 -7.34 26.75
CA PRO A 93 7.87 -6.79 27.64
C PRO A 93 9.14 -7.67 27.69
N GLY A 94 10.31 -7.04 27.62
CA GLY A 94 11.60 -7.76 27.67
C GLY A 94 11.88 -8.62 26.44
N SER A 95 11.13 -8.46 25.35
CA SER A 95 11.23 -9.26 24.14
C SER A 95 11.25 -8.39 22.87
N THR A 96 11.69 -8.96 21.76
CA THR A 96 11.59 -8.40 20.40
C THR A 96 10.33 -8.90 19.66
N LYS A 97 9.46 -9.65 20.34
CA LYS A 97 8.23 -10.24 19.77
C LYS A 97 7.02 -9.37 20.06
N TYR A 98 5.95 -9.63 19.32
CA TYR A 98 4.66 -8.97 19.49
C TYR A 98 3.57 -10.00 19.76
N VAL A 99 2.47 -9.57 20.37
CA VAL A 99 1.21 -10.31 20.41
C VAL A 99 0.16 -9.55 19.59
N ALA A 100 -0.72 -10.27 18.92
CA ALA A 100 -1.83 -9.72 18.15
C ALA A 100 -3.06 -10.63 18.22
N THR A 101 -4.22 -10.05 17.91
CA THR A 101 -5.46 -10.80 17.63
C THR A 101 -5.53 -11.08 16.13
N ALA A 102 -5.54 -12.34 15.74
CA ALA A 102 -5.82 -12.79 14.39
C ALA A 102 -7.33 -12.67 14.12
N ALA A 103 -7.76 -11.55 13.56
CA ALA A 103 -9.17 -11.19 13.39
C ALA A 103 -9.70 -11.51 11.98
N ALA A 104 -11.02 -11.39 11.80
CA ALA A 104 -11.66 -11.36 10.49
C ALA A 104 -11.63 -9.94 9.90
N HIS A 105 -11.49 -9.83 8.59
CA HIS A 105 -11.84 -8.67 7.79
C HIS A 105 -13.37 -8.45 7.75
N HIS A 106 -14.18 -9.50 7.53
CA HIS A 106 -15.66 -9.40 7.52
C HIS A 106 -16.30 -9.74 8.88
N GLY A 107 -15.64 -9.43 9.98
CA GLY A 107 -16.14 -9.69 11.33
C GLY A 107 -15.73 -8.60 12.32
N HIS A 108 -15.82 -8.92 13.60
CA HIS A 108 -15.30 -8.04 14.65
C HIS A 108 -13.81 -8.31 14.87
N ALA A 109 -13.12 -7.44 15.61
CA ALA A 109 -11.70 -7.58 15.94
C ALA A 109 -11.43 -8.67 17.01
N PHE A 110 -12.00 -9.85 16.81
CA PHE A 110 -11.87 -11.04 17.66
C PHE A 110 -11.44 -12.24 16.81
N GLY A 111 -10.78 -13.20 17.44
CA GLY A 111 -10.23 -14.38 16.81
C GLY A 111 -9.10 -14.97 17.64
N SER A 112 -8.34 -15.90 17.07
CA SER A 112 -7.21 -16.51 17.77
C SER A 112 -6.17 -15.46 18.18
N LEU A 113 -5.46 -15.68 19.28
CA LEU A 113 -4.30 -14.88 19.65
C LEU A 113 -3.04 -15.49 19.02
N VAL A 114 -2.16 -14.63 18.53
CA VAL A 114 -0.90 -15.02 17.91
C VAL A 114 0.26 -14.22 18.49
N MET A 115 1.40 -14.88 18.64
CA MET A 115 2.69 -14.24 18.87
C MET A 115 3.44 -14.13 17.55
N ILE A 116 3.93 -12.93 17.25
CA ILE A 116 4.69 -12.58 16.05
C ILE A 116 6.18 -12.54 16.42
N ASN A 117 6.97 -13.43 15.80
CA ASN A 117 8.41 -13.51 15.96
C ASN A 117 9.13 -13.11 14.67
N GLN A 118 9.46 -11.82 14.59
CA GLN A 118 10.23 -11.24 13.51
C GLN A 118 11.72 -11.60 13.55
N ASN A 119 12.16 -12.62 14.30
CA ASN A 119 13.50 -13.21 14.17
C ASN A 119 13.52 -14.45 13.26
N LYS A 120 12.36 -14.93 12.78
CA LYS A 120 12.26 -16.00 11.76
C LYS A 120 12.00 -15.45 10.35
N SER A 121 12.60 -16.02 9.30
CA SER A 121 12.31 -15.57 7.91
C SER A 121 10.83 -15.69 7.60
N ASP A 122 10.24 -14.70 6.92
CA ASP A 122 8.86 -14.76 6.42
C ASP A 122 8.82 -15.75 5.24
N ASP A 123 8.18 -16.89 5.43
CA ASP A 123 7.99 -17.94 4.42
C ASP A 123 6.76 -17.68 3.55
N ARG A 124 6.19 -16.48 3.67
CA ARG A 124 4.93 -16.07 3.06
C ARG A 124 3.70 -16.81 3.60
N ALA A 125 3.82 -17.44 4.77
CA ALA A 125 2.79 -18.17 5.47
C ALA A 125 2.92 -17.94 6.99
N MET A 126 3.17 -19.01 7.75
CA MET A 126 3.07 -19.05 9.22
C MET A 126 4.42 -19.07 9.94
N SER A 127 5.57 -19.08 9.26
CA SER A 127 6.87 -19.27 9.93
C SER A 127 7.14 -18.29 11.08
N GLN A 128 6.66 -17.05 10.96
CA GLN A 128 6.81 -15.98 11.94
C GLN A 128 5.74 -15.99 13.03
N LEU A 129 4.71 -16.82 12.91
CA LEU A 129 3.56 -16.81 13.80
C LEU A 129 3.55 -18.05 14.70
N THR A 130 3.22 -17.85 15.96
CA THR A 130 2.88 -18.91 16.91
C THR A 130 1.46 -18.67 17.39
N ARG A 131 0.55 -19.60 17.15
CA ARG A 131 -0.83 -19.49 17.61
C ARG A 131 -0.87 -19.81 19.11
N LEU A 132 -1.25 -18.83 19.93
CA LEU A 132 -1.33 -18.94 21.38
C LEU A 132 -2.63 -19.64 21.83
N THR A 133 -3.69 -19.49 21.06
CA THR A 133 -5.01 -20.11 21.33
C THR A 133 -5.41 -21.04 20.16
N PRO A 134 -4.80 -22.23 20.05
CA PRO A 134 -5.00 -23.13 18.91
C PRO A 134 -6.38 -23.79 18.86
N ASP A 135 -7.15 -23.74 19.95
CA ASP A 135 -8.53 -24.17 20.04
C ASP A 135 -9.49 -23.34 19.16
N VAL A 136 -9.06 -22.15 18.74
CA VAL A 136 -9.84 -21.27 17.86
C VAL A 136 -9.16 -21.18 16.49
N PRO A 137 -9.86 -21.56 15.39
CA PRO A 137 -9.37 -21.36 14.03
C PRO A 137 -9.22 -19.88 13.68
N PHE A 138 -8.32 -19.57 12.75
CA PHE A 138 -8.23 -18.22 12.20
C PHE A 138 -9.52 -17.85 11.48
N PRO A 139 -10.21 -16.77 11.91
CA PRO A 139 -11.38 -16.29 11.20
C PRO A 139 -11.08 -16.05 9.72
N GLU A 140 -11.98 -16.48 8.85
CA GLU A 140 -11.91 -16.40 7.38
C GLU A 140 -10.84 -17.25 6.68
N ALA A 141 -9.59 -17.20 7.13
CA ALA A 141 -8.50 -18.02 6.59
C ALA A 141 -8.81 -19.52 6.73
N GLU A 142 -9.45 -19.90 7.84
CA GLU A 142 -9.83 -21.28 8.16
C GLU A 142 -11.35 -21.48 8.21
N ARG A 143 -12.12 -20.71 7.41
CA ARG A 143 -13.59 -20.76 7.38
C ARG A 143 -14.21 -22.14 7.09
N HIS A 144 -13.41 -23.05 6.55
CA HIS A 144 -13.81 -24.44 6.28
C HIS A 144 -13.88 -25.28 7.56
N ILE A 145 -13.24 -24.83 8.65
CA ILE A 145 -13.24 -25.47 9.96
C ILE A 145 -14.42 -25.00 10.80
N LYS A 146 -14.65 -23.68 10.87
CA LYS A 146 -15.68 -23.08 11.72
C LYS A 146 -16.24 -21.78 11.11
N PRO A 147 -17.55 -21.47 11.27
CA PRO A 147 -18.11 -20.18 10.88
C PRO A 147 -17.41 -18.99 11.56
N ILE A 148 -17.33 -17.86 10.87
CA ILE A 148 -16.65 -16.63 11.37
C ILE A 148 -17.19 -16.22 12.74
N ALA A 149 -18.52 -16.21 12.91
CA ALA A 149 -19.16 -15.79 14.15
C ALA A 149 -18.67 -16.58 15.36
N ASP A 150 -18.45 -17.88 15.19
CA ASP A 150 -18.05 -18.75 16.28
C ASP A 150 -16.53 -18.74 16.52
N CYS A 151 -15.74 -18.08 15.65
CA CYS A 151 -14.32 -17.85 15.87
C CYS A 151 -14.05 -16.58 16.70
N MET A 152 -15.06 -15.75 16.99
CA MET A 152 -14.91 -14.47 17.69
C MET A 152 -14.66 -14.63 19.21
N ALA A 153 -13.88 -15.63 19.60
CA ALA A 153 -13.76 -16.08 20.98
C ALA A 153 -12.74 -15.29 21.81
N TYR A 154 -11.59 -14.90 21.25
CA TYR A 154 -10.56 -14.12 21.97
C TYR A 154 -10.31 -12.74 21.34
N ALA A 155 -9.81 -11.79 22.12
CA ALA A 155 -9.27 -10.53 21.60
C ALA A 155 -8.37 -9.77 22.60
N THR A 156 -7.78 -8.68 22.12
CA THR A 156 -7.15 -7.61 22.91
C THR A 156 -6.16 -8.13 23.96
N ALA A 157 -5.26 -9.01 23.53
CA ALA A 157 -4.23 -9.54 24.42
C ALA A 157 -3.31 -8.41 24.93
N TRP A 158 -3.07 -8.41 26.24
CA TRP A 158 -2.08 -7.60 26.90
C TRP A 158 -0.95 -8.51 27.41
N PRO A 159 0.26 -8.43 26.83
CA PRO A 159 1.36 -9.31 27.21
C PRO A 159 1.94 -8.92 28.58
N LEU A 160 2.06 -9.90 29.47
CA LEU A 160 2.77 -9.77 30.74
C LEU A 160 4.23 -10.25 30.61
N SER A 161 4.43 -11.34 29.87
CA SER A 161 5.69 -11.98 29.49
C SER A 161 5.54 -12.62 28.08
N GLU A 162 6.52 -13.40 27.62
CA GLU A 162 6.31 -14.25 26.42
C GLU A 162 5.42 -15.47 26.69
N ASP A 163 5.18 -15.79 27.95
CA ASP A 163 4.44 -16.96 28.38
C ASP A 163 3.02 -16.59 28.84
N ASP A 164 2.82 -15.40 29.40
CA ASP A 164 1.59 -14.99 30.10
C ASP A 164 0.94 -13.75 29.49
N TYR A 165 -0.39 -13.78 29.34
CA TYR A 165 -1.18 -12.74 28.70
C TYR A 165 -2.50 -12.53 29.42
N LEU A 166 -2.88 -11.28 29.68
CA LEU A 166 -4.29 -10.97 29.90
C LEU A 166 -4.98 -10.90 28.54
N CYS A 167 -6.20 -11.40 28.41
CA CYS A 167 -7.00 -11.24 27.20
C CYS A 167 -8.47 -11.20 27.53
N VAL A 168 -9.30 -11.08 26.51
CA VAL A 168 -10.72 -11.36 26.64
C VAL A 168 -11.08 -12.68 25.99
N TYR A 169 -12.02 -13.41 26.58
CA TYR A 169 -12.43 -14.72 26.11
C TYR A 169 -13.91 -15.02 26.39
N ASP A 170 -14.56 -15.66 25.41
CA ASP A 170 -15.82 -16.40 25.57
C ASP A 170 -15.90 -17.54 24.55
N ALA A 171 -16.22 -18.75 25.00
CA ALA A 171 -16.29 -19.94 24.13
C ALA A 171 -17.36 -19.81 23.04
N ASP A 172 -18.47 -19.14 23.37
CA ASP A 172 -19.63 -18.95 22.49
C ASP A 172 -19.63 -17.59 21.79
N ALA A 173 -18.62 -16.75 22.04
CA ALA A 173 -18.49 -15.40 21.50
C ALA A 173 -19.71 -14.47 21.75
N LYS A 174 -20.37 -14.61 22.91
CA LYS A 174 -21.56 -13.84 23.30
C LYS A 174 -21.27 -12.80 24.38
N ASN A 175 -20.53 -13.18 25.42
CA ASN A 175 -20.25 -12.30 26.56
C ASN A 175 -18.81 -12.49 27.06
N HIS A 176 -17.86 -11.74 26.48
CA HIS A 176 -16.44 -11.86 26.83
C HIS A 176 -16.16 -11.47 28.28
N GLY A 177 -15.37 -12.30 28.96
CA GLY A 177 -14.77 -12.00 30.26
C GLY A 177 -13.28 -11.70 30.12
N ILE A 178 -12.66 -11.17 31.17
CA ILE A 178 -11.21 -11.01 31.29
C ILE A 178 -10.59 -12.30 31.81
N TYR A 179 -9.59 -12.82 31.09
CA TYR A 179 -8.87 -14.04 31.44
C TYR A 179 -7.37 -13.78 31.50
N LEU A 180 -6.70 -14.53 32.37
CA LEU A 180 -5.26 -14.77 32.28
C LEU A 180 -5.06 -16.07 31.50
N ILE A 181 -4.26 -16.03 30.46
CA ILE A 181 -3.91 -17.21 29.67
C ILE A 181 -2.40 -17.36 29.61
N ASP A 182 -1.94 -18.58 29.38
CA ASP A 182 -0.55 -18.84 29.03
C ASP A 182 -0.40 -19.49 27.65
N ARG A 183 0.84 -19.53 27.15
CA ARG A 183 1.16 -20.17 25.87
C ARG A 183 1.09 -21.70 25.89
N PHE A 184 0.87 -22.31 27.06
CA PHE A 184 0.80 -23.76 27.27
C PHE A 184 -0.64 -24.29 27.22
N GLY A 185 -1.63 -23.38 27.16
CA GLY A 185 -3.04 -23.69 26.99
C GLY A 185 -3.87 -23.53 28.27
N ASN A 186 -3.28 -23.04 29.37
CA ASN A 186 -4.03 -22.75 30.59
C ASN A 186 -4.81 -21.44 30.46
N ARG A 187 -5.98 -21.38 31.10
CA ARG A 187 -6.87 -20.22 31.11
C ARG A 187 -7.52 -20.10 32.48
N GLU A 188 -7.38 -18.94 33.10
CA GLU A 188 -7.98 -18.60 34.38
C GLU A 188 -8.91 -17.40 34.22
N LEU A 189 -10.15 -17.51 34.68
CA LEU A 189 -11.10 -16.40 34.68
C LEU A 189 -10.69 -15.39 35.76
N ILE A 190 -10.43 -14.16 35.36
CA ILE A 190 -10.14 -13.07 36.31
C ILE A 190 -11.41 -12.33 36.68
N TYR A 191 -12.23 -11.98 35.69
CA TYR A 191 -13.46 -11.24 35.90
C TYR A 191 -14.42 -11.40 34.72
N ARG A 192 -15.71 -11.52 35.02
CA ARG A 192 -16.78 -11.45 34.03
C ARG A 192 -17.97 -10.75 34.66
N ASP A 193 -18.55 -9.81 33.92
CA ASP A 193 -19.86 -9.27 34.25
C ASP A 193 -20.94 -10.14 33.58
N GLU A 194 -22.03 -10.41 34.29
CA GLU A 194 -23.10 -11.29 33.79
C GLU A 194 -23.90 -10.66 32.64
N THR A 195 -23.88 -9.33 32.52
CA THR A 195 -24.77 -8.55 31.64
C THR A 195 -24.03 -7.80 30.52
N ILE A 196 -22.76 -7.46 30.71
CA ILE A 196 -21.96 -6.71 29.72
C ILE A 196 -20.63 -7.40 29.40
N ALA A 197 -20.23 -7.32 28.13
CA ALA A 197 -18.94 -7.83 27.70
C ALA A 197 -17.80 -6.98 28.29
N CYS A 198 -16.85 -7.65 28.94
CA CYS A 198 -15.61 -7.05 29.41
C CYS A 198 -14.58 -7.07 28.27
N LEU A 199 -14.00 -5.91 27.94
CA LEU A 199 -13.10 -5.72 26.80
C LEU A 199 -11.81 -5.01 27.21
N SER A 200 -10.72 -5.22 26.44
CA SER A 200 -9.47 -4.44 26.51
C SER A 200 -8.82 -4.38 27.91
N PRO A 201 -8.36 -5.52 28.48
CA PRO A 201 -7.67 -5.50 29.77
C PRO A 201 -6.40 -4.67 29.71
N ILE A 202 -6.25 -3.75 30.66
CA ILE A 202 -5.06 -2.92 30.84
C ILE A 202 -4.63 -3.04 32.31
N PRO A 203 -3.54 -3.77 32.64
CA PRO A 203 -3.08 -3.88 34.01
C PRO A 203 -2.50 -2.56 34.50
N LEU A 204 -2.94 -2.12 35.68
CA LEU A 204 -2.34 -0.99 36.38
C LEU A 204 -1.05 -1.45 37.06
N ARG A 205 0.09 -1.23 36.39
CA ARG A 205 1.43 -1.54 36.92
C ARG A 205 2.46 -0.51 36.48
N ALA A 206 3.51 -0.35 37.27
CA ALA A 206 4.70 0.37 36.83
C ALA A 206 5.32 -0.33 35.60
N ARG A 207 5.80 0.44 34.64
CA ARG A 207 6.51 -0.05 33.45
C ARG A 207 7.70 0.84 33.16
N ALA A 208 8.74 0.27 32.54
CA ALA A 208 9.82 1.06 31.99
C ALA A 208 9.26 2.02 30.93
N VAL A 209 9.66 3.28 30.99
CA VAL A 209 9.35 4.27 29.94
C VAL A 209 10.18 3.91 28.71
N PRO A 210 9.56 3.66 27.53
CA PRO A 210 10.33 3.42 26.32
C PRO A 210 11.26 4.60 25.99
N PRO A 211 12.39 4.37 25.31
CA PRO A 211 13.28 5.45 24.88
C PRO A 211 12.53 6.54 24.09
N VAL A 212 12.85 7.80 24.36
CA VAL A 212 12.32 8.92 23.57
C VAL A 212 13.15 9.05 22.30
N ILE A 213 12.49 8.87 21.15
CA ILE A 213 13.15 9.04 19.85
C ILE A 213 13.06 10.50 19.42
N PRO A 214 14.18 11.15 19.05
CA PRO A 214 14.16 12.53 18.57
C PRO A 214 13.31 12.70 17.31
N THR A 215 12.45 13.71 17.32
CA THR A 215 11.73 14.16 16.12
C THR A 215 12.71 14.69 15.09
N LYS A 216 12.57 14.25 13.83
CA LYS A 216 13.34 14.75 12.68
C LYS A 216 12.42 15.23 11.55
N THR A 217 11.31 15.82 11.93
CA THR A 217 10.36 16.50 11.05
C THR A 217 10.09 17.89 11.62
N THR A 218 9.48 18.74 10.80
CA THR A 218 9.00 20.06 11.20
C THR A 218 7.47 20.10 11.20
N GLN A 219 6.80 19.05 11.68
CA GLN A 219 5.34 19.00 11.68
C GLN A 219 4.68 19.81 12.80
N THR A 220 5.32 19.88 13.98
CA THR A 220 4.72 20.53 15.15
C THR A 220 4.85 22.04 15.09
N ARG A 221 3.87 22.77 15.65
CA ARG A 221 3.94 24.24 15.76
C ARG A 221 5.22 24.68 16.47
N ALA A 222 5.61 23.96 17.52
CA ALA A 222 6.81 24.27 18.30
C ALA A 222 8.10 24.10 17.48
N ILE A 223 8.21 23.04 16.67
CA ILE A 223 9.40 22.83 15.84
C ILE A 223 9.41 23.81 14.67
N MET A 224 8.28 24.06 14.02
CA MET A 224 8.17 25.07 12.96
C MET A 224 8.56 26.46 13.43
N ALA A 225 8.12 26.86 14.63
CA ALA A 225 8.50 28.14 15.23
C ALA A 225 10.02 28.19 15.51
N LYS A 226 10.60 27.12 16.08
CA LYS A 226 12.05 27.03 16.32
C LYS A 226 12.87 27.07 15.04
N ALA A 227 12.34 26.52 13.94
CA ALA A 227 12.99 26.55 12.63
C ALA A 227 13.00 27.96 12.01
N GLY A 228 12.27 28.94 12.57
CA GLY A 228 12.21 30.30 12.03
C GLY A 228 11.70 30.37 10.58
N GLY A 229 10.86 29.40 10.18
CA GLY A 229 10.38 29.24 8.80
C GLY A 229 11.38 28.60 7.83
N LYS A 230 12.60 28.25 8.26
CA LYS A 230 13.58 27.53 7.44
C LYS A 230 13.38 26.02 7.59
N VAL A 231 12.70 25.41 6.63
CA VAL A 231 12.47 23.96 6.59
C VAL A 231 13.50 23.33 5.67
N GLU A 232 14.13 22.24 6.10
CA GLU A 232 14.96 21.44 5.20
C GLU A 232 14.10 20.84 4.09
N LYS A 233 14.68 20.65 2.90
CA LYS A 233 13.94 20.03 1.81
C LYS A 233 13.62 18.57 2.15
N GLU A 234 12.41 18.17 1.84
CA GLU A 234 11.96 16.81 1.96
C GLU A 234 12.55 15.99 0.81
N THR A 235 13.28 14.94 1.15
CA THR A 235 14.02 14.18 0.15
C THR A 235 13.89 12.68 0.37
N ILE A 236 14.00 11.93 -0.72
CA ILE A 236 14.09 10.48 -0.71
C ILE A 236 15.41 10.09 -1.37
N ALA A 237 16.20 9.28 -0.66
CA ALA A 237 17.38 8.63 -1.18
C ALA A 237 17.13 7.12 -1.29
N ILE A 238 17.50 6.53 -2.43
CA ILE A 238 17.57 5.08 -2.60
C ILE A 238 19.03 4.72 -2.82
N ALA A 239 19.58 3.89 -1.94
CA ALA A 239 20.99 3.52 -1.99
C ALA A 239 21.31 2.70 -3.25
N ASN A 240 20.51 1.67 -3.53
CA ASN A 240 20.64 0.85 -4.74
C ASN A 240 19.31 0.14 -5.06
N VAL A 241 18.65 0.50 -6.17
CA VAL A 241 17.39 -0.14 -6.61
C VAL A 241 17.52 -1.65 -6.81
N TYR A 242 18.71 -2.17 -7.13
CA TYR A 242 18.95 -3.59 -7.35
C TYR A 242 19.05 -4.41 -6.05
N ASN A 243 19.13 -3.75 -4.89
CA ASN A 243 19.04 -4.43 -3.60
C ASN A 243 17.57 -4.78 -3.30
N SER A 244 17.16 -5.99 -3.67
CA SER A 244 15.77 -6.44 -3.62
C SER A 244 15.62 -7.85 -3.05
N ASP A 245 14.45 -8.13 -2.45
CA ASP A 245 14.04 -9.47 -2.01
C ASP A 245 13.44 -10.33 -3.15
N PHE A 246 13.47 -9.81 -4.38
CA PHE A 246 13.10 -10.49 -5.62
C PHE A 246 14.25 -10.44 -6.62
N LYS A 247 14.15 -11.24 -7.70
CA LYS A 247 15.14 -11.28 -8.78
C LYS A 247 14.73 -10.33 -9.90
N TRP A 248 15.68 -9.51 -10.34
CA TRP A 248 15.55 -8.75 -11.59
C TRP A 248 15.75 -9.66 -12.80
N PRO A 249 15.09 -9.38 -13.95
CA PRO A 249 15.44 -10.01 -15.22
C PRO A 249 16.92 -9.81 -15.54
N GLU A 250 17.51 -10.76 -16.28
CA GLU A 250 18.89 -10.65 -16.73
C GLU A 250 19.10 -9.36 -17.55
N HIS A 251 20.26 -8.72 -17.38
CA HIS A 251 20.63 -7.48 -18.05
C HIS A 251 19.68 -6.28 -17.83
N THR A 252 18.88 -6.32 -16.75
CA THR A 252 18.02 -5.18 -16.38
C THR A 252 18.86 -3.94 -16.12
N THR A 253 18.51 -2.84 -16.79
CA THR A 253 19.06 -1.51 -16.52
C THR A 253 17.90 -0.57 -16.16
N VAL A 254 17.89 -0.10 -14.92
CA VAL A 254 16.98 0.94 -14.43
C VAL A 254 17.60 2.31 -14.68
N THR A 255 16.91 3.19 -15.39
CA THR A 255 17.40 4.54 -15.73
C THR A 255 16.64 5.65 -15.01
N ALA A 256 15.42 5.37 -14.55
CA ALA A 256 14.59 6.34 -13.84
C ALA A 256 13.63 5.66 -12.87
N LEU A 257 13.13 6.44 -11.91
CA LEU A 257 11.96 6.10 -11.11
C LEU A 257 10.80 7.00 -11.53
N ARG A 258 9.62 6.40 -11.76
CA ARG A 258 8.35 7.13 -11.84
C ARG A 258 7.77 7.26 -10.45
N ILE A 259 7.39 8.48 -10.08
CA ILE A 259 6.73 8.78 -8.80
C ILE A 259 5.25 8.95 -9.07
N ILE A 260 4.42 8.12 -8.45
CA ILE A 260 2.97 8.13 -8.65
C ILE A 260 2.28 8.32 -7.30
N GLN A 261 1.30 9.20 -7.24
CA GLN A 261 0.42 9.35 -6.09
C GLN A 261 -0.80 8.44 -6.23
N ALA A 262 -1.11 7.67 -5.19
CA ALA A 262 -2.41 7.04 -5.01
C ALA A 262 -3.34 8.06 -4.35
N LEU A 263 -4.42 8.45 -5.04
CA LEU A 263 -5.31 9.49 -4.58
C LEU A 263 -6.32 8.94 -3.56
N PRO A 264 -6.52 9.61 -2.42
CA PRO A 264 -7.56 9.25 -1.47
C PRO A 264 -8.96 9.32 -2.11
N LYS A 265 -9.77 8.32 -1.83
CA LYS A 265 -11.14 8.24 -2.36
C LYS A 265 -12.06 9.22 -1.63
N THR A 266 -12.77 10.06 -2.39
CA THR A 266 -13.75 11.04 -1.84
C THR A 266 -15.17 10.49 -1.77
N THR A 267 -15.42 9.30 -2.30
CA THR A 267 -16.76 8.73 -2.40
C THR A 267 -16.90 7.42 -1.61
N PRO A 268 -18.03 7.19 -0.90
CA PRO A 268 -18.17 6.00 -0.06
C PRO A 268 -18.20 4.65 -0.82
N PRO A 269 -18.91 4.49 -1.96
CA PRO A 269 -18.94 3.20 -2.64
C PRO A 269 -17.67 2.97 -3.47
N PRO A 270 -17.04 1.79 -3.41
CA PRO A 270 -15.71 1.56 -3.97
C PRO A 270 -15.62 1.82 -5.49
N ASN A 271 -16.67 1.47 -6.25
CA ASN A 271 -16.73 1.64 -7.70
C ASN A 271 -17.70 2.77 -8.14
N LYS A 272 -17.94 3.80 -7.32
CA LYS A 272 -18.74 4.96 -7.70
C LYS A 272 -17.99 6.27 -7.40
N PRO A 273 -17.45 6.99 -8.39
CA PRO A 273 -17.38 6.57 -9.79
C PRO A 273 -16.46 5.36 -9.96
N ARG A 274 -16.61 4.70 -11.11
CA ARG A 274 -15.72 3.61 -11.53
C ARG A 274 -14.57 4.22 -12.32
N ILE A 275 -13.36 4.16 -11.76
CA ILE A 275 -12.17 4.83 -12.28
C ILE A 275 -11.65 4.16 -13.57
N GLY A 276 -11.79 2.84 -13.69
CA GLY A 276 -11.46 2.07 -14.88
C GLY A 276 -12.04 0.66 -14.85
N ILE A 277 -11.55 -0.23 -15.72
CA ILE A 277 -12.06 -1.60 -15.84
C ILE A 277 -11.77 -2.45 -14.59
N ALA A 278 -10.70 -2.14 -13.87
CA ALA A 278 -10.36 -2.79 -12.62
C ALA A 278 -11.41 -2.51 -11.53
N ASN A 279 -11.47 -3.40 -10.53
CA ASN A 279 -12.44 -3.30 -9.46
C ASN A 279 -11.79 -2.65 -8.24
N GLN A 280 -12.43 -1.63 -7.69
CA GLN A 280 -12.09 -0.95 -6.45
C GLN A 280 -10.71 -0.28 -6.44
N THR A 281 -10.21 0.11 -7.62
CA THR A 281 -8.90 0.76 -7.73
C THR A 281 -8.96 2.23 -7.36
N ASN A 282 -7.80 2.75 -6.94
CA ASN A 282 -7.65 4.17 -6.67
C ASN A 282 -7.43 4.96 -7.96
N ALA A 283 -7.91 6.20 -7.98
CA ALA A 283 -7.42 7.18 -8.91
C ALA A 283 -5.95 7.47 -8.60
N ARG A 284 -5.17 7.87 -9.61
CA ARG A 284 -3.73 8.10 -9.48
C ARG A 284 -3.28 9.30 -10.28
N ALA A 285 -2.15 9.88 -9.89
CA ALA A 285 -1.51 10.99 -10.57
C ALA A 285 -0.02 10.71 -10.74
N VAL A 286 0.50 10.82 -11.97
CA VAL A 286 1.92 10.63 -12.24
C VAL A 286 2.63 11.95 -11.98
N LEU A 287 3.29 12.05 -10.83
CA LEU A 287 3.91 13.30 -10.40
C LEU A 287 5.15 13.67 -11.21
N GLY A 288 5.80 12.66 -11.79
CA GLY A 288 6.94 12.82 -12.68
C GLY A 288 7.95 11.70 -12.55
N THR A 289 9.12 11.92 -13.14
CA THR A 289 10.25 10.98 -13.09
C THR A 289 11.49 11.62 -12.49
N VAL A 290 12.37 10.78 -11.97
CA VAL A 290 13.69 11.15 -11.43
C VAL A 290 14.74 10.16 -11.91
N PRO A 291 15.99 10.60 -12.18
CA PRO A 291 17.02 9.71 -12.71
C PRO A 291 17.51 8.71 -11.66
N VAL A 292 17.85 7.51 -12.15
CA VAL A 292 18.61 6.49 -11.42
C VAL A 292 20.01 6.45 -12.01
N GLU A 293 21.02 6.56 -11.15
CA GLU A 293 22.42 6.54 -11.54
C GLU A 293 22.87 5.13 -11.95
N SER A 294 24.01 5.04 -12.61
CA SER A 294 24.55 3.75 -13.09
C SER A 294 24.87 2.74 -11.97
N ASP A 295 25.06 3.19 -10.73
CA ASP A 295 25.24 2.33 -9.55
C ASP A 295 23.89 1.89 -8.92
N GLY A 296 22.76 2.26 -9.54
CA GLY A 296 21.42 1.98 -9.06
C GLY A 296 20.90 2.96 -8.02
N SER A 297 21.64 4.01 -7.68
CA SER A 297 21.22 4.99 -6.67
C SER A 297 20.29 6.06 -7.21
N ALA A 298 19.42 6.60 -6.36
CA ALA A 298 18.53 7.72 -6.70
C ALA A 298 18.45 8.70 -5.53
N TYR A 299 18.34 10.00 -5.83
CA TYR A 299 18.19 11.05 -4.82
C TYR A 299 17.38 12.22 -5.37
N PHE A 300 16.26 12.54 -4.72
CA PHE A 300 15.28 13.49 -5.24
C PHE A 300 14.45 14.19 -4.16
N GLU A 301 13.91 15.36 -4.52
CA GLU A 301 12.94 16.11 -3.71
C GLU A 301 11.59 15.38 -3.76
N ALA A 302 10.95 15.17 -2.61
CA ALA A 302 9.72 14.39 -2.52
C ALA A 302 8.52 15.28 -2.16
N PRO A 303 7.33 15.00 -2.70
CA PRO A 303 6.15 15.77 -2.36
C PRO A 303 5.65 15.41 -0.96
N VAL A 304 5.43 16.44 -0.15
CA VAL A 304 4.98 16.28 1.23
C VAL A 304 3.51 15.90 1.31
N GLY A 305 3.18 15.00 2.24
CA GLY A 305 1.79 14.69 2.57
C GLY A 305 1.02 13.91 1.49
N LYS A 306 1.70 13.40 0.47
CA LYS A 306 1.11 12.61 -0.61
C LYS A 306 1.46 11.12 -0.44
N ALA A 307 0.45 10.25 -0.52
CA ALA A 307 0.65 8.80 -0.60
C ALA A 307 1.25 8.43 -1.96
N ILE A 308 2.57 8.22 -2.01
CA ILE A 308 3.32 7.97 -3.23
C ILE A 308 3.86 6.53 -3.29
N TYR A 309 4.04 6.04 -4.51
CA TYR A 309 4.69 4.77 -4.79
C TYR A 309 5.59 4.90 -6.03
N PHE A 310 6.49 3.94 -6.21
CA PHE A 310 7.53 3.99 -7.23
C PHE A 310 7.36 2.92 -8.29
N GLN A 311 7.73 3.25 -9.53
CA GLN A 311 8.01 2.29 -10.59
C GLN A 311 9.45 2.44 -11.06
N ALA A 312 10.17 1.33 -11.16
CA ALA A 312 11.50 1.30 -11.75
C ALA A 312 11.37 1.21 -13.28
N LEU A 313 11.92 2.18 -14.00
CA LEU A 313 11.79 2.29 -15.45
C LEU A 313 13.08 1.89 -16.16
N ASP A 314 12.95 1.27 -17.33
CA ASP A 314 14.08 1.06 -18.25
C ASP A 314 14.36 2.30 -19.13
N LYS A 315 15.37 2.18 -20.00
CA LYS A 315 15.78 3.24 -20.94
C LYS A 315 14.67 3.72 -21.88
N ASP A 316 13.65 2.89 -22.13
CA ASP A 316 12.54 3.20 -23.03
C ASP A 316 11.32 3.76 -22.24
N GLY A 317 11.47 3.97 -20.93
CA GLY A 317 10.44 4.52 -20.04
C GLY A 317 9.40 3.49 -19.58
N LEU A 318 9.64 2.19 -19.80
CA LEU A 318 8.70 1.12 -19.44
C LEU A 318 8.93 0.65 -18.01
N ALA A 319 7.85 0.48 -17.24
CA ALA A 319 7.96 -0.07 -15.89
C ALA A 319 8.44 -1.53 -15.91
N ILE A 320 9.56 -1.79 -15.24
CA ILE A 320 10.08 -3.13 -14.99
C ILE A 320 9.42 -3.72 -13.73
N GLN A 321 9.23 -2.90 -12.70
CA GLN A 321 8.69 -3.29 -11.40
C GLN A 321 7.88 -2.13 -10.81
N SER A 322 6.76 -2.45 -10.14
CA SER A 322 5.94 -1.45 -9.44
C SER A 322 5.77 -1.82 -7.98
N MET A 323 5.92 -0.83 -7.10
CA MET A 323 5.47 -0.95 -5.73
C MET A 323 3.93 -1.08 -5.72
N ARG A 324 3.40 -2.01 -4.92
CA ARG A 324 1.95 -2.22 -4.72
C ARG A 324 1.53 -1.83 -3.31
N SER A 325 2.05 -0.71 -2.82
CA SER A 325 1.83 -0.12 -1.49
C SER A 325 2.04 1.39 -1.62
N ALA A 326 1.99 2.15 -0.54
CA ALA A 326 2.37 3.56 -0.55
C ALA A 326 3.32 3.92 0.61
N THR A 327 4.13 4.94 0.37
CA THR A 327 4.91 5.67 1.36
C THR A 327 4.57 7.17 1.27
N TYR A 328 5.12 7.98 2.16
CA TYR A 328 4.95 9.43 2.18
C TYR A 328 6.10 10.08 2.95
N VAL A 329 6.34 11.37 2.71
CA VAL A 329 7.29 12.18 3.48
C VAL A 329 6.58 13.30 4.23
N HIS A 330 7.11 13.62 5.41
CA HIS A 330 6.69 14.72 6.26
C HIS A 330 7.53 15.98 6.02
N PRO A 331 7.04 17.18 6.39
CA PRO A 331 7.84 18.40 6.35
C PRO A 331 9.21 18.23 7.02
N GLY A 332 10.29 18.61 6.33
CA GLY A 332 11.68 18.46 6.78
C GLY A 332 12.23 17.03 6.82
N GLU A 333 11.51 16.01 6.35
CA GLU A 333 11.96 14.60 6.39
C GLU A 333 12.98 14.27 5.29
N GLN A 334 14.05 13.56 5.67
CA GLN A 334 14.98 12.92 4.75
C GLN A 334 14.82 11.39 4.86
N MET A 335 14.05 10.80 3.95
CA MET A 335 13.78 9.35 3.93
C MET A 335 14.86 8.62 3.15
N THR A 336 15.24 7.42 3.62
CA THR A 336 16.22 6.56 2.94
C THR A 336 15.69 5.14 2.78
N CYS A 337 15.79 4.60 1.57
CA CYS A 337 15.56 3.20 1.25
C CYS A 337 16.88 2.53 0.90
N LEU A 338 17.13 1.33 1.42
CA LEU A 338 18.33 0.57 1.04
C LEU A 338 18.22 -0.04 -0.36
N GLY A 339 16.99 -0.28 -0.83
CA GLY A 339 16.72 -0.73 -2.18
C GLY A 339 15.22 -0.87 -2.46
N CYS A 340 14.86 -1.64 -3.48
CA CYS A 340 13.47 -1.87 -3.87
C CYS A 340 12.95 -3.16 -3.22
N HIS A 341 12.18 -3.04 -2.13
CA HIS A 341 11.79 -4.18 -1.28
C HIS A 341 13.03 -4.92 -0.77
N GLU A 342 13.96 -4.19 -0.16
CA GLU A 342 15.21 -4.74 0.34
C GLU A 342 14.98 -5.93 1.29
N PRO A 343 15.92 -6.90 1.32
CA PRO A 343 15.87 -7.97 2.31
C PRO A 343 15.77 -7.38 3.72
N LYS A 344 14.66 -7.68 4.41
CA LYS A 344 14.38 -7.20 5.77
C LYS A 344 15.35 -7.74 6.83
N ARG A 345 16.19 -8.69 6.43
CA ARG A 345 17.16 -9.42 7.24
C ARG A 345 18.51 -9.34 6.56
N GLY A 346 19.33 -8.46 7.08
CA GLY A 346 20.70 -8.27 6.66
C GLY A 346 21.25 -7.09 7.41
N ALA A 347 22.47 -7.20 7.92
CA ALA A 347 23.21 -5.98 8.22
C ALA A 347 23.34 -5.20 6.91
N PRO A 348 23.15 -3.87 6.91
CA PRO A 348 23.46 -3.07 5.73
C PRO A 348 24.89 -3.43 5.30
N THR A 349 25.06 -3.93 4.08
CA THR A 349 26.40 -4.16 3.55
C THR A 349 27.08 -2.81 3.48
N PRO A 350 28.17 -2.57 4.23
CA PRO A 350 28.85 -1.29 4.17
C PRO A 350 29.36 -1.09 2.74
N SER A 351 28.77 -0.15 2.01
CA SER A 351 29.36 0.29 0.75
C SER A 351 30.52 1.22 1.09
N ALA A 352 31.73 0.84 0.70
CA ALA A 352 32.90 1.71 0.81
C ALA A 352 32.79 2.95 -0.10
N VAL A 353 31.83 2.95 -1.03
CA VAL A 353 31.62 4.02 -2.01
C VAL A 353 30.28 4.70 -1.75
N GLN A 354 30.31 6.02 -1.57
CA GLN A 354 29.11 6.84 -1.50
C GLN A 354 28.30 6.72 -2.81
N PRO A 355 26.99 6.44 -2.73
CA PRO A 355 26.10 6.38 -3.89
C PRO A 355 26.24 7.61 -4.79
N LEU A 356 26.30 7.41 -6.10
CA LEU A 356 26.48 8.48 -7.09
C LEU A 356 25.43 9.58 -6.95
N ALA A 357 24.18 9.22 -6.68
CA ALA A 357 23.09 10.18 -6.57
C ALA A 357 23.26 11.15 -5.40
N LEU A 358 23.98 10.73 -4.33
CA LEU A 358 24.27 11.57 -3.16
C LEU A 358 25.48 12.50 -3.34
N LYS A 359 26.16 12.42 -4.50
CA LYS A 359 27.27 13.34 -4.85
C LYS A 359 26.78 14.63 -5.52
N ARG A 360 25.48 14.74 -5.75
CA ARG A 360 24.83 15.90 -6.36
C ARG A 360 23.60 16.33 -5.54
N PRO A 361 23.08 17.54 -5.76
CA PRO A 361 21.79 17.94 -5.17
C PRO A 361 20.66 16.99 -5.55
N PRO A 362 19.58 16.90 -4.73
CA PRO A 362 18.43 16.08 -5.05
C PRO A 362 17.80 16.55 -6.37
N SER A 363 17.43 15.60 -7.24
CA SER A 363 16.70 15.89 -8.46
C SER A 363 15.30 16.41 -8.16
N LYS A 364 14.83 17.37 -8.95
CA LYS A 364 13.41 17.70 -9.02
C LYS A 364 12.70 16.71 -9.92
N LEU A 365 11.45 16.39 -9.57
CA LEU A 365 10.57 15.59 -10.44
C LEU A 365 10.44 16.30 -11.79
N GLN A 366 10.71 15.58 -12.86
CA GLN A 366 10.41 16.04 -14.22
C GLN A 366 8.96 15.66 -14.53
N PRO A 367 8.07 16.64 -14.79
CA PRO A 367 6.69 16.36 -15.16
C PRO A 367 6.61 15.42 -16.37
N ASP A 368 5.58 14.59 -16.38
CA ASP A 368 5.33 13.63 -17.46
C ASP A 368 4.39 14.24 -18.52
N VAL A 369 4.07 13.51 -19.59
CA VAL A 369 3.26 13.98 -20.73
C VAL A 369 1.85 14.41 -20.32
N ASP A 370 1.21 15.27 -21.12
CA ASP A 370 -0.19 15.69 -20.86
C ASP A 370 -1.13 14.49 -20.75
N GLY A 371 -2.07 14.55 -19.80
CA GLY A 371 -2.97 13.46 -19.45
C GLY A 371 -2.41 12.46 -18.43
N SER A 372 -1.21 12.68 -17.90
CA SER A 372 -0.60 11.90 -16.81
C SER A 372 -0.87 12.49 -15.41
N ASN A 373 -1.03 13.82 -15.32
CA ASN A 373 -1.36 14.53 -14.09
C ASN A 373 -2.07 15.88 -14.37
N PRO A 374 -3.39 15.99 -14.13
CA PRO A 374 -4.29 14.90 -13.71
C PRO A 374 -4.36 13.78 -14.74
N PHE A 375 -4.40 12.53 -14.26
CA PHE A 375 -4.45 11.36 -15.13
C PHE A 375 -5.79 11.30 -15.89
N ASN A 376 -5.80 11.06 -17.19
CA ASN A 376 -7.04 10.97 -17.96
C ASN A 376 -6.82 10.27 -19.31
N TYR A 377 -7.52 9.18 -19.57
CA TYR A 377 -7.39 8.41 -20.82
C TYR A 377 -7.71 9.22 -22.09
N VAL A 378 -8.73 10.08 -22.04
CA VAL A 378 -9.17 10.91 -23.19
C VAL A 378 -8.11 11.95 -23.55
N ARG A 379 -7.29 12.38 -22.60
CA ARG A 379 -6.15 13.29 -22.85
C ARG A 379 -4.88 12.52 -23.20
N LEU A 380 -4.67 11.37 -22.53
CA LEU A 380 -3.42 10.62 -22.62
C LEU A 380 -3.34 9.77 -23.90
N VAL A 381 -4.38 8.98 -24.17
CA VAL A 381 -4.35 7.88 -25.17
C VAL A 381 -5.23 8.18 -26.38
N GLN A 382 -6.45 8.69 -26.18
CA GLN A 382 -7.38 8.94 -27.29
C GLN A 382 -6.78 9.80 -28.43
N PRO A 383 -5.99 10.87 -28.17
CA PRO A 383 -5.44 11.68 -29.25
C PRO A 383 -4.47 10.90 -30.13
N VAL A 384 -3.77 9.90 -29.57
CA VAL A 384 -2.88 9.01 -30.33
C VAL A 384 -3.70 8.07 -31.22
N LEU A 385 -4.79 7.51 -30.67
CA LEU A 385 -5.72 6.68 -31.42
C LEU A 385 -6.36 7.44 -32.59
N ASP A 386 -6.81 8.67 -32.35
CA ASP A 386 -7.44 9.51 -33.37
C ASP A 386 -6.50 9.80 -34.54
N ARG A 387 -5.21 10.04 -34.26
CA ARG A 387 -4.20 10.30 -35.29
C ARG A 387 -3.85 9.07 -36.11
N HIS A 388 -3.71 7.91 -35.47
CA HIS A 388 -2.99 6.78 -36.07
C HIS A 388 -3.84 5.52 -36.27
N CYS A 389 -4.98 5.39 -35.60
CA CYS A 389 -5.71 4.12 -35.53
C CYS A 389 -7.15 4.24 -36.02
N VAL A 390 -7.88 5.30 -35.63
CA VAL A 390 -9.33 5.41 -35.84
C VAL A 390 -9.73 5.26 -37.30
N SER A 391 -9.00 5.89 -38.24
CA SER A 391 -9.33 5.84 -39.67
C SER A 391 -9.43 4.41 -40.20
N CYS A 392 -8.39 3.60 -40.02
CA CYS A 392 -8.38 2.21 -40.50
C CYS A 392 -9.35 1.33 -39.69
N HIS A 393 -9.48 1.59 -38.38
CA HIS A 393 -10.37 0.83 -37.51
C HIS A 393 -11.87 1.07 -37.77
N GLN A 394 -12.21 2.08 -38.56
CA GLN A 394 -13.59 2.34 -39.02
C GLN A 394 -13.89 1.68 -40.39
N THR A 395 -12.87 1.46 -41.22
CA THR A 395 -13.04 0.96 -42.59
C THR A 395 -12.71 -0.51 -42.72
N GLU A 396 -11.69 -0.97 -42.00
CA GLU A 396 -11.31 -2.37 -41.89
C GLU A 396 -12.13 -3.02 -40.79
N ASN A 397 -12.64 -4.24 -41.00
CA ASN A 397 -13.44 -5.00 -40.03
C ASN A 397 -12.65 -5.30 -38.74
N ALA A 398 -12.52 -4.28 -37.90
CA ALA A 398 -11.63 -4.21 -36.76
C ALA A 398 -12.39 -3.64 -35.54
N LEU A 399 -11.69 -3.59 -34.41
CA LEU A 399 -12.22 -3.04 -33.17
C LEU A 399 -12.45 -1.53 -33.33
N ASP A 400 -13.64 -1.02 -33.03
CA ASP A 400 -13.91 0.42 -33.14
C ASP A 400 -13.17 1.20 -32.02
N LEU A 401 -12.34 2.17 -32.43
CA LEU A 401 -11.49 2.97 -31.53
C LEU A 401 -11.91 4.44 -31.45
N ALA A 402 -13.13 4.78 -31.87
CA ALA A 402 -13.62 6.14 -31.81
C ALA A 402 -13.73 6.66 -30.37
N GLY A 403 -13.46 7.96 -30.17
CA GLY A 403 -13.60 8.67 -28.90
C GLY A 403 -15.05 8.96 -28.48
N VAL A 404 -16.03 8.19 -28.95
CA VAL A 404 -17.46 8.40 -28.64
C VAL A 404 -17.75 8.01 -27.20
N ILE A 405 -18.25 8.94 -26.39
CA ILE A 405 -18.63 8.69 -24.98
C ILE A 405 -19.91 7.85 -24.94
N GLU A 406 -19.88 6.71 -24.28
CA GLU A 406 -21.01 5.79 -24.20
C GLU A 406 -21.01 4.94 -22.91
N GLY A 407 -22.07 4.15 -22.74
CA GLY A 407 -22.23 3.25 -21.60
C GLY A 407 -22.49 3.95 -20.26
N LYS A 408 -22.79 3.14 -19.24
CA LYS A 408 -23.21 3.63 -17.92
C LYS A 408 -22.13 4.37 -17.12
N ASN A 409 -20.86 4.17 -17.46
CA ASN A 409 -19.72 4.78 -16.77
C ASN A 409 -19.23 6.06 -17.48
N GLY A 410 -19.76 6.39 -18.66
CA GLY A 410 -19.31 7.54 -19.47
C GLY A 410 -17.91 7.37 -20.06
N TRP A 411 -17.51 6.15 -20.40
CA TRP A 411 -16.21 5.89 -21.01
C TRP A 411 -16.30 6.02 -22.53
N THR A 412 -15.18 6.30 -23.19
CA THR A 412 -15.14 6.29 -24.66
C THR A 412 -15.23 4.86 -25.20
N ARG A 413 -15.79 4.70 -26.40
CA ARG A 413 -15.88 3.41 -27.10
C ARG A 413 -14.52 2.72 -27.23
N SER A 414 -13.49 3.47 -27.61
CA SER A 414 -12.10 3.01 -27.61
C SER A 414 -11.67 2.36 -26.29
N TYR A 415 -11.96 2.98 -25.15
CA TYR A 415 -11.61 2.45 -23.83
C TYR A 415 -12.38 1.17 -23.54
N ASN A 416 -13.71 1.18 -23.76
CA ASN A 416 -14.57 0.02 -23.56
C ASN A 416 -14.06 -1.19 -24.36
N ASN A 417 -13.57 -0.95 -25.57
CA ASN A 417 -13.11 -1.98 -26.47
C ASN A 417 -11.66 -2.45 -26.20
N LEU A 418 -10.79 -1.56 -25.69
CA LEU A 418 -9.37 -1.86 -25.45
C LEU A 418 -9.09 -2.39 -24.04
N ALA A 419 -9.64 -1.75 -23.01
CA ALA A 419 -9.13 -1.86 -21.64
C ALA A 419 -9.20 -3.29 -21.07
N GLU A 420 -10.32 -3.99 -21.28
CA GLU A 420 -10.51 -5.34 -20.73
C GLU A 420 -9.61 -6.38 -21.39
N LYS A 421 -9.45 -6.33 -22.71
CA LYS A 421 -8.73 -7.36 -23.47
C LYS A 421 -7.23 -7.08 -23.64
N TYR A 422 -6.87 -5.80 -23.78
CA TYR A 422 -5.51 -5.38 -24.12
C TYR A 422 -4.86 -4.50 -23.05
N GLY A 423 -5.63 -4.01 -22.07
CA GLY A 423 -5.08 -3.28 -20.93
C GLY A 423 -4.28 -4.18 -20.00
N PHE A 424 -3.54 -3.53 -19.08
CA PHE A 424 -2.91 -4.17 -17.94
C PHE A 424 -3.44 -3.54 -16.66
N TYR A 425 -3.95 -4.37 -15.75
CA TYR A 425 -4.57 -3.90 -14.52
C TYR A 425 -4.58 -4.98 -13.43
N PHE A 426 -4.62 -4.54 -12.17
CA PHE A 426 -4.86 -5.36 -11.00
C PHE A 426 -6.25 -5.07 -10.42
N HIS A 427 -6.97 -6.11 -10.03
CA HIS A 427 -8.17 -5.94 -9.22
C HIS A 427 -7.81 -5.77 -7.73
N VAL A 428 -8.62 -4.99 -7.01
CA VAL A 428 -8.52 -4.80 -5.55
C VAL A 428 -9.62 -5.58 -4.79
N GLY A 429 -10.43 -6.37 -5.51
CA GLY A 429 -11.56 -7.11 -4.92
C GLY A 429 -11.19 -8.35 -4.10
N ASN A 430 -12.18 -8.87 -3.37
CA ASN A 430 -12.09 -10.13 -2.63
C ASN A 430 -11.67 -11.29 -3.55
N GLY A 431 -10.51 -11.91 -3.29
CA GLY A 431 -9.97 -13.00 -4.09
C GLY A 431 -9.17 -12.54 -5.31
N ALA A 432 -8.87 -11.24 -5.42
CA ALA A 432 -8.03 -10.70 -6.49
C ALA A 432 -6.65 -11.35 -6.55
N ILE A 433 -6.11 -11.82 -5.42
CA ILE A 433 -4.82 -12.54 -5.41
C ILE A 433 -4.81 -13.75 -6.37
N ASN A 434 -5.97 -14.37 -6.61
CA ASN A 434 -6.13 -15.53 -7.49
C ASN A 434 -6.44 -15.19 -8.96
N LYS A 435 -6.33 -13.92 -9.38
CA LYS A 435 -6.69 -13.46 -10.73
C LYS A 435 -5.55 -13.52 -11.75
N GLY A 436 -4.57 -14.40 -11.55
CA GLY A 436 -3.44 -14.60 -12.47
C GLY A 436 -2.66 -13.29 -12.69
N VAL A 437 -2.47 -12.91 -13.96
CA VAL A 437 -1.75 -11.68 -14.35
C VAL A 437 -2.41 -10.39 -13.84
N HIS A 438 -3.72 -10.43 -13.55
CA HIS A 438 -4.49 -9.31 -12.97
C HIS A 438 -4.61 -9.39 -11.45
N GLY A 439 -3.79 -10.23 -10.81
CA GLY A 439 -3.85 -10.55 -9.38
C GLY A 439 -2.50 -10.61 -8.69
N GLY A 440 -2.33 -11.59 -7.81
CA GLY A 440 -1.14 -11.76 -6.98
C GLY A 440 -1.02 -10.75 -5.84
N SER A 441 -0.01 -10.96 -4.99
CA SER A 441 0.34 -10.07 -3.87
C SER A 441 1.48 -9.09 -4.21
N ARG A 442 2.18 -9.32 -5.33
CA ARG A 442 3.30 -8.52 -5.83
C ARG A 442 3.26 -8.42 -7.35
N THR A 443 3.98 -7.45 -7.91
CA THR A 443 4.34 -7.48 -9.33
C THR A 443 5.48 -8.47 -9.57
N ILE A 444 5.58 -8.97 -10.81
CA ILE A 444 6.68 -9.81 -11.27
C ILE A 444 7.59 -8.92 -12.12
N ALA A 445 8.85 -8.78 -11.74
CA ALA A 445 9.80 -7.92 -12.44
C ALA A 445 9.95 -8.35 -13.91
N GLY A 446 9.79 -7.39 -14.83
CA GLY A 446 9.79 -7.62 -16.28
C GLY A 446 8.47 -8.13 -16.86
N GLN A 447 7.49 -8.47 -16.04
CA GLN A 447 6.15 -8.95 -16.45
C GLN A 447 5.05 -8.06 -15.84
N PHE A 448 5.20 -6.74 -15.97
CA PHE A 448 4.28 -5.75 -15.45
C PHE A 448 3.96 -4.69 -16.51
N GLY A 449 2.75 -4.14 -16.45
CA GLY A 449 2.36 -2.96 -17.23
C GLY A 449 2.51 -3.18 -18.73
N ALA A 450 3.12 -2.21 -19.41
CA ALA A 450 3.37 -2.25 -20.84
C ALA A 450 4.16 -3.50 -21.26
N LYS A 451 5.14 -3.96 -20.46
CA LYS A 451 5.96 -5.14 -20.79
C LYS A 451 5.17 -6.44 -20.82
N ALA A 452 4.06 -6.53 -20.08
CA ALA A 452 3.20 -7.71 -20.03
C ALA A 452 1.91 -7.56 -20.85
N SER A 453 1.60 -6.36 -21.33
CA SER A 453 0.40 -6.11 -22.11
C SER A 453 0.54 -6.64 -23.54
N PRO A 454 -0.47 -7.37 -24.06
CA PRO A 454 -0.49 -7.77 -25.46
C PRO A 454 -0.66 -6.58 -26.41
N LEU A 455 -1.12 -5.41 -25.93
CA LEU A 455 -1.33 -4.23 -26.76
C LEU A 455 -0.03 -3.76 -27.43
N MET A 456 1.10 -3.87 -26.73
CA MET A 456 2.38 -3.37 -27.23
C MET A 456 2.82 -4.03 -28.55
N ALA A 457 2.40 -5.27 -28.81
CA ALA A 457 2.68 -5.95 -30.08
C ALA A 457 1.94 -5.31 -31.28
N TYR A 458 0.77 -4.73 -31.03
CA TYR A 458 -0.04 -4.05 -32.05
C TYR A 458 0.42 -2.61 -32.32
N LEU A 459 1.28 -2.05 -31.47
CA LEU A 459 1.84 -0.70 -31.63
C LEU A 459 3.16 -0.71 -32.41
N SER A 460 3.31 -1.66 -33.34
CA SER A 460 4.52 -1.87 -34.14
C SER A 460 4.20 -2.03 -35.61
N GLU A 461 5.22 -1.95 -36.48
CA GLU A 461 5.08 -2.10 -37.93
C GLU A 461 4.46 -3.45 -38.36
N LYS A 462 4.48 -4.47 -37.48
CA LYS A 462 3.80 -5.76 -37.73
C LYS A 462 2.28 -5.61 -37.81
N HIS A 463 1.72 -4.56 -37.24
CA HIS A 463 0.32 -4.21 -37.37
C HIS A 463 0.17 -3.14 -38.46
N TYR A 464 0.10 -3.59 -39.72
CA TYR A 464 -0.16 -2.73 -40.88
C TYR A 464 0.80 -1.51 -41.03
N ASP A 465 2.10 -1.72 -40.80
CA ASP A 465 3.15 -0.68 -40.90
C ASP A 465 2.92 0.55 -39.98
N VAL A 466 2.25 0.37 -38.85
CA VAL A 466 2.08 1.43 -37.84
C VAL A 466 3.43 1.95 -37.36
N LYS A 467 3.61 3.27 -37.48
CA LYS A 467 4.79 4.02 -37.04
C LYS A 467 4.36 5.13 -36.09
N LEU A 468 4.73 4.97 -34.82
CA LEU A 468 4.47 5.95 -33.78
C LEU A 468 5.75 6.72 -33.45
N SER A 469 5.59 8.00 -33.08
CA SER A 469 6.67 8.73 -32.41
C SER A 469 6.99 8.10 -31.05
N GLU A 470 8.16 8.41 -30.50
CA GLU A 470 8.53 7.94 -29.16
C GLU A 470 7.51 8.37 -28.10
N GLU A 471 7.02 9.62 -28.16
CA GLU A 471 5.99 10.13 -27.26
C GLU A 471 4.66 9.39 -27.42
N ASP A 472 4.21 9.18 -28.67
CA ASP A 472 2.93 8.50 -28.95
C ASP A 472 2.93 7.05 -28.44
N ARG A 473 4.05 6.33 -28.63
CA ARG A 473 4.23 4.98 -28.07
C ARG A 473 4.29 5.01 -26.53
N TYR A 474 4.97 6.01 -25.98
CA TYR A 474 5.13 6.17 -24.53
C TYR A 474 3.78 6.44 -23.84
N ARG A 475 2.88 7.23 -24.44
CA ARG A 475 1.53 7.49 -23.91
C ARG A 475 0.72 6.21 -23.65
N PHE A 476 0.78 5.23 -24.56
CA PHE A 476 0.17 3.91 -24.34
C PHE A 476 0.86 3.15 -23.21
N SER A 477 2.20 3.16 -23.20
CA SER A 477 2.98 2.45 -22.19
C SER A 477 2.71 2.98 -20.79
N LEU A 478 2.65 4.31 -20.63
CA LEU A 478 2.29 4.98 -19.39
C LEU A 478 0.89 4.57 -18.92
N TRP A 479 -0.10 4.56 -19.81
CA TRP A 479 -1.45 4.12 -19.48
C TRP A 479 -1.49 2.67 -18.97
N LEU A 480 -0.78 1.76 -19.64
CA LEU A 480 -0.67 0.35 -19.25
C LEU A 480 0.05 0.17 -17.91
N ASP A 481 1.13 0.92 -17.67
CA ASP A 481 1.88 0.91 -16.41
C ASP A 481 1.07 1.52 -15.25
N CYS A 482 0.10 2.37 -15.54
CA CYS A 482 -0.79 3.04 -14.57
C CYS A 482 -2.15 2.34 -14.45
N ASN A 483 -2.14 1.01 -14.49
CA ASN A 483 -3.32 0.16 -14.26
C ASN A 483 -4.46 0.35 -15.27
N SER A 484 -4.17 0.94 -16.42
CA SER A 484 -5.11 1.15 -17.53
C SER A 484 -6.41 1.87 -17.11
N GLU A 485 -6.30 2.82 -16.18
CA GLU A 485 -7.45 3.58 -15.69
C GLU A 485 -8.01 4.54 -16.75
N PHE A 486 -9.26 4.95 -16.60
CA PHE A 486 -9.90 5.94 -17.47
C PHE A 486 -9.88 7.34 -16.85
N TYR A 487 -10.33 7.44 -15.60
CA TYR A 487 -10.38 8.67 -14.82
C TYR A 487 -9.14 8.82 -13.91
N GLY A 488 -8.77 10.05 -13.58
CA GLY A 488 -7.70 10.37 -12.61
C GLY A 488 -8.20 11.14 -11.39
N SER A 489 -9.51 11.32 -11.26
CA SER A 489 -10.17 11.96 -10.14
C SER A 489 -11.53 11.29 -9.90
N TYR A 490 -12.04 11.36 -8.67
CA TYR A 490 -13.36 10.85 -8.31
C TYR A 490 -14.49 11.85 -8.58
N GLU A 491 -14.14 13.05 -9.04
CA GLU A 491 -15.04 14.18 -9.23
C GLU A 491 -15.42 14.35 -10.70
N ASN A 492 -16.62 14.85 -10.95
CA ASN A 492 -17.08 15.32 -12.27
C ASN A 492 -16.66 14.43 -13.46
N THR A 493 -17.10 13.16 -13.44
CA THR A 493 -16.76 12.20 -14.52
C THR A 493 -17.19 12.70 -15.90
N VAL A 494 -18.28 13.45 -16.00
CA VAL A 494 -18.78 14.03 -17.27
C VAL A 494 -17.74 14.98 -17.91
N ALA A 495 -17.11 15.84 -17.11
CA ALA A 495 -16.05 16.73 -17.60
C ALA A 495 -14.81 15.92 -18.01
N GLN A 496 -14.39 14.95 -17.19
CA GLN A 496 -13.26 14.08 -17.49
C GLN A 496 -13.46 13.27 -18.78
N SER A 497 -14.66 12.74 -19.04
CA SER A 497 -15.00 12.00 -20.28
C SER A 497 -14.90 12.87 -21.53
N LYS A 498 -15.02 14.19 -21.39
CA LYS A 498 -14.86 15.17 -22.46
C LYS A 498 -13.42 15.69 -22.58
N GLY A 499 -12.48 15.10 -21.84
CA GLY A 499 -11.07 15.51 -21.81
C GLY A 499 -10.81 16.82 -21.05
N GLN A 500 -11.77 17.33 -20.29
CA GLN A 500 -11.57 18.52 -19.45
C GLN A 500 -10.74 18.18 -18.21
N ILE A 501 -9.94 19.13 -17.75
CA ILE A 501 -9.12 18.98 -16.54
C ILE A 501 -10.03 19.01 -15.32
N VAL A 502 -9.90 17.99 -14.47
CA VAL A 502 -10.56 17.91 -13.16
C VAL A 502 -9.48 17.55 -12.14
N HIS A 503 -9.33 18.40 -11.13
CA HIS A 503 -8.37 18.16 -10.05
C HIS A 503 -9.03 17.38 -8.90
N PRO A 504 -8.31 16.42 -8.29
CA PRO A 504 -8.78 15.72 -7.11
C PRO A 504 -8.95 16.68 -5.91
N ILE A 505 -10.02 16.50 -5.12
CA ILE A 505 -10.32 17.38 -3.97
C ILE A 505 -9.39 17.13 -2.77
N LEU A 506 -8.93 15.89 -2.59
CA LEU A 506 -8.07 15.46 -1.46
C LEU A 506 -6.60 15.33 -1.86
N ASP A 507 -6.15 16.08 -2.86
CA ASP A 507 -4.77 16.06 -3.36
C ASP A 507 -3.74 16.70 -2.43
#